data_AF-A0A3P5XB88-F1
#
_entry.id   AF-A0A3P5XB88-F1
#
_cell.length_a   1.000
_cell.length_b   1.000
_cell.length_c   1.000
_cell.angle_alpha   90.00
_cell.angle_beta   90.00
_cell.angle_gamma   90.00
#
_symmetry.space_group_name_H-M   'P 1'
#
loop_
_entity.id
_entity.type
_entity.pdbx_description
1 polymer ?
#
loop_
_entity_poly.entity_id
_entity_poly.type
_entity_poly.pdbx_seq_one_letter_code
_entity_poly.pdbx_strand_id
1 'polypeptide(L)'
;MLISEEKRLLQQKIDTGSVSNFASLEQYLWRRGWEARTTTRTSKGGRAILIVRSGIDRGFQIEVDFLTKSLEIEQPGIWIYALIARAGLEKACYVGQSKSVMRRFSEHTKRSRPGLGSDAFFVWADQRAAPVQAVLLEFSERRPSKGETAQEATNLEGAWLSAAVSVGYTTPDAEKWGRLPVPRKDAVKWNDKEVDGIAVSLSEIINKSVRLKEFCLNPPSFLI
;
A
#
# COMPACT_ATOMS: atom_id res chain seq x y z
N MET A 1 5.88 -8.89 13.46
CA MET A 1 5.80 -8.05 14.66
C MET A 1 4.55 -8.43 15.43
N LEU A 2 4.65 -8.66 16.75
CA LEU A 2 3.50 -9.08 17.54
C LEU A 2 2.57 -7.87 17.78
N ILE A 3 1.25 -8.05 17.67
CA ILE A 3 0.24 -6.98 17.92
C ILE A 3 0.50 -6.24 19.25
N SER A 4 0.94 -6.97 20.28
CA SER A 4 1.27 -6.43 21.60
C SER A 4 2.43 -5.43 21.57
N GLU A 5 3.43 -5.68 20.71
CA GLU A 5 4.56 -4.77 20.53
C GLU A 5 4.12 -3.48 19.85
N GLU A 6 3.28 -3.60 18.81
CA GLU A 6 2.74 -2.44 18.10
C GLU A 6 1.86 -1.57 19.01
N LYS A 7 0.99 -2.20 19.80
CA LYS A 7 0.19 -1.50 20.80
C LYS A 7 1.06 -0.75 21.80
N ARG A 8 2.12 -1.39 22.31
CA ARG A 8 3.06 -0.77 23.25
C ARG A 8 3.78 0.43 22.63
N LEU A 9 4.26 0.30 21.40
CA LEU A 9 4.96 1.38 20.69
C LEU A 9 4.03 2.56 20.42
N LEU A 10 2.78 2.31 20.01
CA LEU A 10 1.82 3.37 19.80
C LEU A 10 1.44 4.07 21.12
N GLN A 11 1.21 3.31 22.19
CA GLN A 11 0.93 3.88 23.51
C GLN A 11 2.07 4.78 23.97
N GLN A 12 3.32 4.33 23.85
CA GLN A 12 4.48 5.15 24.17
C GLN A 12 4.51 6.46 23.38
N LYS A 13 4.15 6.44 22.08
CA LYS A 13 4.12 7.65 21.24
C LYS A 13 3.00 8.62 21.64
N ILE A 14 1.88 8.11 22.14
CA ILE A 14 0.81 8.93 22.71
C ILE A 14 1.29 9.56 24.03
N ASP A 15 1.88 8.74 24.91
CA ASP A 15 2.36 9.19 26.22
C ASP A 15 3.45 10.26 26.10
N THR A 16 4.31 10.19 25.07
CA THR A 16 5.34 11.20 24.79
C THR A 16 4.83 12.40 23.98
N GLY A 17 3.53 12.47 23.66
CA GLY A 17 2.92 13.53 22.86
C GLY A 17 3.32 13.54 21.37
N SER A 18 4.05 12.53 20.90
CA SER A 18 4.41 12.37 19.49
C SER A 18 3.20 12.02 18.61
N VAL A 19 2.19 11.40 19.21
CA VAL A 19 0.84 11.22 18.65
C VAL A 19 -0.14 11.92 19.57
N SER A 20 -0.49 13.16 19.26
CA SER A 20 -1.30 14.05 20.12
C SER A 20 -2.65 14.42 19.51
N ASN A 21 -2.91 13.99 18.28
CA ASN A 21 -4.17 14.21 17.58
C ASN A 21 -4.44 13.10 16.56
N PHE A 22 -5.67 13.05 16.05
CA PHE A 22 -6.06 12.02 15.08
C PHE A 22 -5.20 12.07 13.81
N ALA A 23 -4.73 13.26 13.41
CA ALA A 23 -3.87 13.43 12.24
C ALA A 23 -2.53 12.68 12.37
N SER A 24 -1.83 12.92 13.47
CA SER A 24 -0.59 12.23 13.83
C SER A 24 -0.78 10.73 14.05
N LEU A 25 -1.95 10.30 14.57
CA LEU A 25 -2.30 8.89 14.74
C LEU A 25 -2.43 8.18 13.40
N GLU A 26 -3.29 8.67 12.50
CA GLU A 26 -3.44 8.01 11.20
C GLU A 26 -2.13 8.04 10.41
N GLN A 27 -1.32 9.11 10.51
CA GLN A 27 0.00 9.14 9.88
C GLN A 27 0.91 8.02 10.43
N TYR A 28 0.94 7.82 11.75
CA TYR A 28 1.67 6.73 12.39
C TYR A 28 1.19 5.36 11.89
N LEU A 29 -0.13 5.14 11.91
CA LEU A 29 -0.76 3.88 11.52
C LEU A 29 -0.50 3.57 10.04
N TRP A 30 -0.72 4.56 9.18
CA TRP A 30 -0.59 4.45 7.73
C TRP A 30 0.84 4.07 7.31
N ARG A 31 1.87 4.70 7.92
CA ARG A 31 3.29 4.34 7.67
C ARG A 31 3.59 2.87 7.98
N ARG A 32 2.82 2.26 8.88
CA ARG A 32 3.00 0.91 9.38
C ARG A 32 1.98 -0.08 8.81
N GLY A 33 1.12 0.38 7.89
CA GLY A 33 0.10 -0.42 7.22
C GLY A 33 -1.12 -0.73 8.09
N TRP A 34 -1.33 0.01 9.17
CA TRP A 34 -2.51 -0.07 10.04
C TRP A 34 -3.54 1.00 9.67
N GLU A 35 -4.77 0.77 10.08
CA GLU A 35 -5.93 1.64 9.88
C GLU A 35 -6.66 1.83 11.22
N ALA A 36 -7.11 3.04 11.50
CA ALA A 36 -8.06 3.29 12.58
C ALA A 36 -9.48 2.97 12.08
N ARG A 37 -10.23 2.18 12.84
CA ARG A 37 -11.66 1.92 12.64
C ARG A 37 -12.41 2.23 13.93
N THR A 38 -13.64 2.74 13.80
CA THR A 38 -14.66 2.85 14.85
C THR A 38 -14.21 3.42 16.20
N THR A 39 -14.82 4.52 16.62
CA THR A 39 -14.61 5.05 17.97
C THR A 39 -15.74 4.62 18.89
N THR A 40 -15.42 4.04 20.04
CA THR A 40 -16.39 3.82 21.12
C THR A 40 -16.06 4.74 22.29
N ARG A 41 -17.07 5.37 22.87
CA ARG A 41 -16.91 6.08 24.15
C ARG A 41 -16.65 5.05 25.24
N THR A 42 -15.57 5.22 25.99
CA THR A 42 -15.32 4.39 27.16
C THR A 42 -16.16 4.89 28.33
N SER A 43 -16.41 4.03 29.32
CA SER A 43 -17.20 4.35 30.52
C SER A 43 -16.60 5.48 31.36
N LYS A 44 -15.32 5.82 31.17
CA LYS A 44 -14.60 6.90 31.85
C LYS A 44 -14.56 8.22 31.07
N GLY A 45 -15.35 8.35 29.99
CA GLY A 45 -15.38 9.56 29.16
C GLY A 45 -14.25 9.66 28.12
N GLY A 46 -13.31 8.71 28.12
CA GLY A 46 -12.30 8.54 27.08
C GLY A 46 -12.88 7.99 25.77
N ARG A 47 -12.07 7.98 24.71
CA ARG A 47 -12.43 7.35 23.43
C ARG A 47 -11.49 6.21 23.14
N ALA A 48 -12.02 5.04 22.82
CA ALA A 48 -11.24 3.92 22.32
C ALA A 48 -11.30 3.89 20.79
N ILE A 49 -10.15 3.73 20.14
CA ILE A 49 -10.02 3.53 18.70
C ILE A 49 -9.60 2.08 18.47
N LEU A 50 -10.31 1.38 17.58
CA LEU A 50 -9.88 0.05 17.13
C LEU A 50 -8.87 0.21 16.00
N ILE A 51 -7.66 -0.29 16.22
CA ILE A 51 -6.59 -0.32 15.24
C ILE A 51 -6.59 -1.69 14.56
N VAL A 52 -6.71 -1.70 13.23
CA VAL A 52 -6.77 -2.94 12.44
C VAL A 52 -5.78 -2.90 11.29
N ARG A 53 -5.47 -4.08 10.75
CA ARG A 53 -4.67 -4.21 9.54
C ARG A 53 -5.19 -5.37 8.72
N SER A 54 -5.26 -5.19 7.41
CA SER A 54 -5.69 -6.24 6.50
C SER A 54 -4.70 -7.40 6.52
N GLY A 55 -5.20 -8.64 6.61
CA GLY A 55 -4.37 -9.84 6.77
C GLY A 55 -4.10 -10.26 8.21
N ILE A 56 -4.56 -9.47 9.19
CA ILE A 56 -4.46 -9.80 10.61
C ILE A 56 -5.86 -10.03 11.18
N ASP A 57 -6.09 -11.21 11.77
CA ASP A 57 -7.41 -11.63 12.25
C ASP A 57 -7.95 -10.77 13.40
N ARG A 58 -7.06 -10.18 14.21
CA ARG A 58 -7.43 -9.38 15.38
C ARG A 58 -6.67 -8.06 15.41
N GLY A 59 -7.42 -6.96 15.43
CA GLY A 59 -6.88 -5.64 15.75
C GLY A 59 -6.60 -5.46 17.24
N PHE A 60 -6.26 -4.24 17.65
CA PHE A 60 -6.11 -3.86 19.06
C PHE A 60 -6.77 -2.51 19.33
N GLN A 61 -7.25 -2.31 20.55
CA GLN A 61 -7.81 -1.03 20.97
C GLN A 61 -6.77 -0.18 21.68
N ILE A 62 -6.86 1.14 21.45
CA ILE A 62 -6.10 2.15 22.18
C ILE A 62 -7.01 3.27 22.66
N GLU A 63 -6.81 3.70 23.89
CA GLU A 63 -7.53 4.85 24.45
C GLU A 63 -6.79 6.14 24.05
N VAL A 64 -7.56 7.15 23.64
CA VAL A 64 -7.07 8.47 23.29
C VAL A 64 -7.92 9.53 23.96
N ASP A 65 -7.28 10.64 24.30
CA ASP A 65 -7.89 11.83 24.91
C ASP A 65 -8.18 12.95 23.90
N PHE A 66 -7.64 12.86 22.67
CA PHE A 66 -7.89 13.83 21.61
C PHE A 66 -9.19 13.60 20.82
N LEU A 67 -9.69 14.67 20.21
CA LEU A 67 -10.91 14.64 19.40
C LEU A 67 -10.72 13.79 18.14
N THR A 68 -11.63 12.83 17.98
CA THR A 68 -11.76 11.94 16.81
C THR A 68 -12.83 12.40 15.81
N LYS A 69 -13.42 13.59 16.01
CA LYS A 69 -14.43 14.12 15.08
C LYS A 69 -13.73 14.51 13.78
N SER A 70 -13.91 13.66 12.77
CA SER A 70 -13.85 13.96 11.33
C SER A 70 -13.03 15.20 10.96
N LEU A 71 -11.75 15.20 11.30
CA LEU A 71 -10.80 15.75 10.36
C LEU A 71 -10.71 14.63 9.32
N GLU A 72 -11.37 14.81 8.17
CA GLU A 72 -10.93 14.11 6.97
C GLU A 72 -9.43 14.39 6.91
N ILE A 73 -8.59 13.44 7.32
CA ILE A 73 -7.18 13.63 7.07
C ILE A 73 -7.07 13.70 5.57
N GLU A 74 -6.59 14.85 5.16
CA GLU A 74 -6.19 15.07 3.80
C GLU A 74 -5.04 14.10 3.54
N GLN A 75 -5.39 13.02 2.84
CA GLN A 75 -4.56 11.84 2.66
C GLN A 75 -3.16 12.26 2.22
N PRO A 76 -2.09 11.67 2.80
CA PRO A 76 -0.72 12.13 2.54
C PRO A 76 -0.32 11.97 1.07
N GLY A 77 -1.04 11.12 0.31
CA GLY A 77 -0.77 10.82 -1.07
C GLY A 77 -1.33 9.46 -1.49
N ILE A 78 -0.83 8.93 -2.60
CA ILE A 78 -1.23 7.64 -3.19
C ILE A 78 0.02 6.83 -3.50
N TRP A 79 0.05 5.58 -3.07
CA TRP A 79 1.13 4.65 -3.41
C TRP A 79 0.94 4.09 -4.81
N ILE A 80 2.04 4.03 -5.57
CA ILE A 80 2.17 3.23 -6.77
C ILE A 80 2.93 1.96 -6.41
N TYR A 81 2.39 0.82 -6.81
CA TYR A 81 2.97 -0.49 -6.50
C TYR A 81 2.95 -1.38 -7.74
N ALA A 82 3.79 -2.41 -7.72
CA ALA A 82 3.70 -3.53 -8.64
C ALA A 82 3.49 -4.84 -7.89
N LEU A 83 2.69 -5.72 -8.50
CA LEU A 83 2.76 -7.15 -8.29
C LEU A 83 3.60 -7.74 -9.42
N ILE A 84 4.52 -8.65 -9.10
CA ILE A 84 5.43 -9.26 -10.07
C ILE A 84 5.41 -10.77 -9.92
N ALA A 85 5.55 -11.48 -11.03
CA ALA A 85 5.68 -12.92 -11.07
C ALA A 85 6.68 -13.31 -12.16
N ARG A 86 7.54 -14.29 -11.88
CA ARG A 86 8.56 -14.79 -12.80
C ARG A 86 8.51 -16.30 -12.90
N ALA A 87 8.66 -16.82 -14.12
CA ALA A 87 8.75 -18.24 -14.43
C ALA A 87 9.85 -18.45 -15.47
N GLY A 88 11.05 -18.79 -15.00
CA GLY A 88 12.24 -18.86 -15.86
C GLY A 88 12.54 -17.49 -16.50
N LEU A 89 12.48 -17.43 -17.83
CA LEU A 89 12.71 -16.19 -18.60
C LEU A 89 11.45 -15.32 -18.73
N GLU A 90 10.28 -15.90 -18.47
CA GLU A 90 9.02 -15.17 -18.55
C GLU A 90 8.79 -14.36 -17.29
N LYS A 91 8.31 -13.12 -17.48
CA LYS A 91 7.96 -12.23 -16.38
C LYS A 91 6.67 -11.48 -16.70
N ALA A 92 5.82 -11.34 -15.69
CA ALA A 92 4.62 -10.54 -15.77
C ALA A 92 4.51 -9.62 -14.58
N CYS A 93 3.81 -8.50 -14.78
CA CYS A 93 3.49 -7.60 -13.69
C CYS A 93 2.08 -7.04 -13.80
N TYR A 94 1.60 -6.57 -12.66
CA TYR A 94 0.45 -5.70 -12.51
C TYR A 94 0.92 -4.44 -11.81
N VAL A 95 0.74 -3.27 -12.42
CA VAL A 95 1.01 -1.97 -11.78
C VAL A 95 -0.33 -1.39 -11.34
N GLY A 96 -0.37 -0.89 -10.11
CA GLY A 96 -1.59 -0.31 -9.56
C GLY A 96 -1.29 0.82 -8.59
N GLN A 97 -2.35 1.54 -8.23
CA GLN A 97 -2.28 2.61 -7.24
C GLN A 97 -3.26 2.39 -6.08
N SER A 98 -2.90 2.82 -4.86
CA SER A 98 -3.79 2.74 -3.69
C SER A 98 -3.42 3.71 -2.58
N LYS A 99 -4.44 4.19 -1.87
CA LYS A 99 -4.31 4.95 -0.62
C LYS A 99 -4.04 4.04 0.58
N SER A 100 -4.55 2.81 0.53
CA SER A 100 -4.28 1.74 1.51
C SER A 100 -3.78 0.50 0.76
N VAL A 101 -2.46 0.39 0.64
CA VAL A 101 -1.79 -0.72 -0.07
C VAL A 101 -2.04 -2.05 0.61
N MET A 102 -2.04 -2.11 1.95
CA MET A 102 -2.30 -3.35 2.69
C MET A 102 -3.71 -3.88 2.42
N ARG A 103 -4.72 -3.00 2.45
CA ARG A 103 -6.09 -3.38 2.07
C ARG A 103 -6.14 -3.86 0.64
N ARG A 104 -5.51 -3.12 -0.29
CA ARG A 104 -5.54 -3.45 -1.72
C ARG A 104 -4.86 -4.79 -2.02
N PHE A 105 -3.75 -5.08 -1.37
CA PHE A 105 -3.07 -6.37 -1.45
C PHE A 105 -3.95 -7.51 -0.94
N SER A 106 -4.68 -7.30 0.16
CA SER A 106 -5.64 -8.29 0.65
C SER A 106 -6.77 -8.52 -0.36
N GLU A 107 -7.30 -7.46 -0.97
CA GLU A 107 -8.32 -7.56 -2.03
C GLU A 107 -7.81 -8.35 -3.25
N HIS A 108 -6.54 -8.17 -3.64
CA HIS A 108 -5.86 -8.92 -4.70
C HIS A 108 -5.75 -10.41 -4.34
N THR A 109 -5.28 -10.75 -3.13
CA THR A 109 -5.17 -12.16 -2.71
C THR A 109 -6.52 -12.89 -2.68
N LYS A 110 -7.61 -12.17 -2.41
CA LYS A 110 -8.97 -12.71 -2.41
C LYS A 110 -9.57 -12.86 -3.81
N ARG A 111 -8.92 -12.32 -4.84
CA ARG A 111 -9.43 -12.25 -6.21
C ARG A 111 -10.88 -11.76 -6.26
N SER A 112 -11.14 -10.72 -5.47
CA SER A 112 -12.48 -10.20 -5.21
C SER A 112 -13.21 -9.63 -6.45
N ARG A 113 -12.53 -9.56 -7.60
CA ARG A 113 -13.06 -9.02 -8.86
C ARG A 113 -12.59 -9.86 -10.06
N PRO A 114 -13.21 -11.03 -10.31
CA PRO A 114 -12.88 -11.85 -11.47
C PRO A 114 -13.01 -11.05 -12.78
N GLY A 115 -12.06 -11.22 -13.69
CA GLY A 115 -12.01 -10.53 -14.99
C GLY A 115 -11.69 -9.03 -14.95
N LEU A 116 -11.35 -8.46 -13.78
CA LEU A 116 -11.03 -7.04 -13.64
C LEU A 116 -9.72 -6.83 -12.87
N GLY A 117 -9.01 -5.76 -13.21
CA GLY A 117 -7.77 -5.38 -12.52
C GLY A 117 -6.70 -6.47 -12.62
N SER A 118 -6.19 -6.94 -11.48
CA SER A 118 -5.06 -7.88 -11.41
C SER A 118 -5.42 -9.33 -11.71
N ASP A 119 -6.69 -9.67 -11.96
CA ASP A 119 -7.14 -11.06 -12.10
C ASP A 119 -6.38 -11.82 -13.20
N ALA A 120 -6.26 -11.23 -14.39
CA ALA A 120 -5.51 -11.83 -15.50
C ALA A 120 -4.02 -12.05 -15.18
N PHE A 121 -3.42 -11.17 -14.38
CA PHE A 121 -2.05 -11.35 -13.88
C PHE A 121 -1.96 -12.55 -12.92
N PHE A 122 -2.93 -12.73 -12.02
CA PHE A 122 -2.97 -13.90 -11.14
C PHE A 122 -3.21 -15.20 -11.91
N VAL A 123 -4.09 -15.19 -12.93
CA VAL A 123 -4.28 -16.35 -13.82
C VAL A 123 -2.98 -16.70 -14.54
N TRP A 124 -2.26 -15.71 -15.06
CA TRP A 124 -0.97 -15.90 -15.71
C TRP A 124 0.05 -16.53 -14.76
N ALA A 125 0.11 -16.05 -13.50
CA ALA A 125 1.03 -16.54 -12.49
C ALA A 125 0.71 -17.99 -12.08
N ASP A 126 -0.57 -18.30 -11.85
CA ASP A 126 -1.03 -19.65 -11.50
C ASP A 126 -0.68 -20.68 -12.59
N GLN A 127 -0.93 -20.35 -13.85
CA GLN A 127 -0.63 -21.23 -14.99
C GLN A 127 0.86 -21.60 -15.08
N ARG A 128 1.73 -20.75 -14.52
CA ARG A 128 3.19 -20.95 -14.51
C ARG A 128 3.73 -21.39 -13.17
N ALA A 129 2.86 -21.62 -12.18
CA ALA A 129 3.23 -21.86 -10.78
C ALA A 129 4.22 -20.79 -10.25
N ALA A 130 4.08 -19.54 -10.72
CA ALA A 130 4.98 -18.46 -10.40
C ALA A 130 4.54 -17.76 -9.09
N PRO A 131 5.41 -17.64 -8.08
CA PRO A 131 5.07 -16.92 -6.87
C PRO A 131 4.86 -15.43 -7.16
N VAL A 132 3.82 -14.85 -6.56
CA VAL A 132 3.54 -13.41 -6.66
C VAL A 132 4.28 -12.66 -5.55
N GLN A 133 5.10 -11.70 -5.94
CA GLN A 133 5.76 -10.74 -5.07
C GLN A 133 5.17 -9.34 -5.27
N ALA A 134 5.39 -8.45 -4.31
CA ALA A 134 4.97 -7.06 -4.41
C ALA A 134 6.09 -6.10 -4.01
N VAL A 135 6.03 -4.91 -4.61
CA VAL A 135 6.96 -3.79 -4.37
C VAL A 135 6.18 -2.47 -4.40
N LEU A 136 6.48 -1.55 -3.49
CA LEU A 136 6.08 -0.14 -3.60
C LEU A 136 7.11 0.58 -4.45
N LEU A 137 6.66 1.05 -5.61
CA LEU A 137 7.52 1.68 -6.60
C LEU A 137 7.79 3.14 -6.21
N GLU A 138 6.72 3.86 -5.90
CA GLU A 138 6.79 5.31 -5.68
C GLU A 138 5.60 5.80 -4.87
N PHE A 139 5.78 6.93 -4.18
CA PHE A 139 4.72 7.63 -3.48
C PHE A 139 4.36 8.92 -4.21
N SER A 140 3.13 9.01 -4.69
CA SER A 140 2.57 10.25 -5.21
C SER A 140 2.15 11.14 -4.04
N GLU A 141 2.93 12.17 -3.75
CA GLU A 141 2.59 13.13 -2.70
C GLU A 141 1.28 13.84 -2.98
N ARG A 142 0.60 14.24 -1.90
CA ARG A 142 -0.61 15.04 -1.99
C ARG A 142 -0.38 16.35 -2.75
N ARG A 143 -1.29 16.65 -3.66
CA ARG A 143 -1.43 17.94 -4.36
C ARG A 143 -2.54 18.80 -3.74
N PRO A 144 -2.63 20.10 -4.06
CA PRO A 144 -3.63 21.02 -3.49
C PRO A 144 -5.06 20.48 -3.55
N SER A 145 -5.45 19.80 -4.63
CA SER A 145 -6.75 19.13 -4.74
C SER A 145 -6.67 17.60 -4.78
N LYS A 146 -7.78 16.95 -4.38
CA LYS A 146 -7.98 15.50 -4.51
C LYS A 146 -7.87 15.05 -5.98
N GLY A 147 -8.33 15.87 -6.91
CA GLY A 147 -8.28 15.61 -8.36
C GLY A 147 -6.85 15.61 -8.88
N GLU A 148 -6.05 16.63 -8.54
CA GLU A 148 -4.63 16.70 -8.92
C GLU A 148 -3.82 15.53 -8.35
N THR A 149 -4.09 15.15 -7.10
CA THR A 149 -3.42 14.00 -6.46
C THR A 149 -3.72 12.70 -7.22
N ALA A 150 -4.99 12.48 -7.60
CA ALA A 150 -5.39 11.29 -8.36
C ALA A 150 -4.82 11.30 -9.79
N GLN A 151 -4.78 12.47 -10.43
CA GLN A 151 -4.21 12.61 -11.77
C GLN A 151 -2.71 12.31 -11.78
N GLU A 152 -1.97 12.84 -10.80
CA GLU A 152 -0.55 12.58 -10.68
C GLU A 152 -0.25 11.11 -10.43
N ALA A 153 -0.97 10.47 -9.52
CA ALA A 153 -0.81 9.04 -9.25
C ALA A 153 -1.13 8.18 -10.49
N THR A 154 -2.12 8.57 -11.29
CA THR A 154 -2.44 7.93 -12.58
C THR A 154 -1.32 8.13 -13.61
N ASN A 155 -0.69 9.30 -13.64
CA ASN A 155 0.46 9.55 -14.51
C ASN A 155 1.65 8.65 -14.14
N LEU A 156 1.92 8.52 -12.84
CA LEU A 156 3.00 7.67 -12.32
C LEU A 156 2.72 6.19 -12.56
N GLU A 157 1.49 5.72 -12.35
CA GLU A 157 1.05 4.36 -12.68
C GLU A 157 1.32 4.03 -14.16
N GLY A 158 0.95 4.93 -15.07
CA GLY A 158 1.22 4.79 -16.51
C GLY A 158 2.72 4.78 -16.85
N ALA A 159 3.51 5.65 -16.21
CA ALA A 159 4.96 5.70 -16.42
C ALA A 159 5.64 4.40 -15.96
N TRP A 160 5.29 3.89 -14.78
CA TRP A 160 5.82 2.63 -14.25
C TRP A 160 5.40 1.42 -15.09
N LEU A 161 4.15 1.39 -15.56
CA LEU A 161 3.71 0.34 -16.48
C LEU A 161 4.53 0.34 -17.76
N SER A 162 4.71 1.51 -18.39
CA SER A 162 5.51 1.63 -19.61
C SER A 162 6.97 1.24 -19.38
N ALA A 163 7.53 1.54 -18.21
CA ALA A 163 8.88 1.15 -17.84
C ALA A 163 9.02 -0.36 -17.64
N ALA A 164 8.01 -1.02 -17.07
CA ALA A 164 8.00 -2.48 -16.95
C ALA A 164 7.92 -3.15 -18.35
N VAL A 165 7.03 -2.67 -19.21
CA VAL A 165 6.88 -3.19 -20.58
C VAL A 165 8.19 -3.02 -21.38
N SER A 166 8.88 -1.88 -21.25
CA SER A 166 10.11 -1.61 -22.00
C SER A 166 11.27 -2.55 -21.64
N VAL A 167 11.26 -3.13 -20.43
CA VAL A 167 12.23 -4.14 -20.02
C VAL A 167 11.71 -5.58 -20.19
N GLY A 168 10.54 -5.77 -20.83
CA GLY A 168 10.02 -7.08 -21.23
C GLY A 168 9.03 -7.72 -20.27
N TYR A 169 8.36 -6.97 -19.40
CA TYR A 169 7.22 -7.51 -18.64
C TYR A 169 5.99 -7.66 -19.52
N THR A 170 5.35 -8.83 -19.40
CA THR A 170 3.98 -9.02 -19.85
C THR A 170 3.04 -8.35 -18.86
N THR A 171 2.01 -7.66 -19.37
CA THR A 171 1.01 -6.97 -18.54
C THR A 171 -0.39 -7.49 -18.91
N PRO A 172 -0.79 -8.67 -18.41
CA PRO A 172 -2.02 -9.33 -18.86
C PRO A 172 -3.26 -8.46 -18.63
N ASP A 173 -4.07 -8.25 -19.67
CA ASP A 173 -5.27 -7.40 -19.66
C ASP A 173 -5.04 -5.93 -19.27
N ALA A 174 -3.82 -5.39 -19.46
CA ALA A 174 -3.52 -4.00 -19.11
C ALA A 174 -4.40 -2.97 -19.83
N GLU A 175 -4.89 -3.29 -21.03
CA GLU A 175 -5.85 -2.48 -21.77
C GLU A 175 -7.19 -2.31 -21.05
N LYS A 176 -7.52 -3.19 -20.09
CA LYS A 176 -8.74 -3.13 -19.26
C LYS A 176 -8.52 -2.36 -17.95
N TRP A 177 -7.30 -1.94 -17.64
CA TRP A 177 -6.97 -1.25 -16.37
C TRP A 177 -7.29 0.25 -16.41
N GLY A 178 -7.60 0.80 -17.59
CA GLY A 178 -7.98 2.20 -17.83
C GLY A 178 -7.18 2.84 -18.96
N ARG A 179 -7.54 4.06 -19.37
CA ARG A 179 -6.73 4.84 -20.31
C ARG A 179 -5.59 5.49 -19.56
N LEU A 180 -4.48 4.77 -19.44
CA LEU A 180 -3.26 5.33 -18.86
C LEU A 180 -2.69 6.41 -19.79
N PRO A 181 -2.24 7.55 -19.24
CA PRO A 181 -1.67 8.64 -20.03
C PRO A 181 -0.35 8.22 -20.68
N VAL A 182 -0.01 8.88 -21.79
CA VAL A 182 1.28 8.68 -22.48
C VAL A 182 2.42 9.07 -21.53
N PRO A 183 3.46 8.22 -21.35
CA PRO A 183 4.57 8.51 -20.45
C PRO A 183 5.27 9.83 -20.78
N ARG A 184 5.63 10.61 -19.77
CA ARG A 184 6.48 11.81 -19.94
C ARG A 184 7.90 11.39 -20.37
N LYS A 185 8.62 12.29 -21.06
CA LYS A 185 9.99 12.05 -21.56
C LYS A 185 11.03 11.76 -20.47
N ASP A 186 10.79 12.20 -19.24
CA ASP A 186 11.66 11.96 -18.07
C ASP A 186 11.27 10.66 -17.33
N ALA A 187 10.88 9.63 -18.09
CA ALA A 187 10.22 8.44 -17.57
C ALA A 187 11.02 7.73 -16.48
N VAL A 188 10.28 7.24 -15.47
CA VAL A 188 10.78 6.28 -14.49
C VAL A 188 11.43 5.08 -15.19
N LYS A 189 12.49 4.52 -14.59
CA LYS A 189 13.20 3.38 -15.14
C LYS A 189 12.93 2.16 -14.29
N TRP A 190 12.52 1.07 -14.94
CA TRP A 190 12.41 -0.22 -14.29
C TRP A 190 13.78 -0.89 -14.25
N ASN A 191 14.28 -1.17 -13.06
CA ASN A 191 15.52 -1.92 -12.86
C ASN A 191 15.21 -3.24 -12.17
N ASP A 192 15.33 -4.34 -12.92
CA ASP A 192 15.01 -5.68 -12.40
C ASP A 192 15.84 -6.03 -11.17
N LYS A 193 17.11 -5.62 -11.10
CA LYS A 193 17.97 -5.94 -9.95
C LYS A 193 17.50 -5.25 -8.67
N GLU A 194 17.09 -3.98 -8.77
CA GLU A 194 16.62 -3.21 -7.61
C GLU A 194 15.23 -3.68 -7.18
N VAL A 195 14.33 -3.93 -8.15
CA VAL A 195 12.99 -4.45 -7.89
C VAL A 195 13.07 -5.84 -7.25
N ASP A 196 13.85 -6.76 -7.81
CA ASP A 196 13.97 -8.12 -7.25
C ASP A 196 14.63 -8.11 -5.87
N GLY A 197 15.58 -7.19 -5.63
CA GLY A 197 16.25 -7.06 -4.34
C GLY A 197 15.35 -6.58 -3.19
N ILE A 198 14.22 -5.95 -3.51
CA ILE A 198 13.29 -5.37 -2.52
C ILE A 198 11.90 -6.02 -2.54
N ALA A 199 11.57 -6.78 -3.58
CA ALA A 199 10.26 -7.41 -3.71
C ALA A 199 10.05 -8.50 -2.66
N VAL A 200 8.90 -8.45 -1.98
CA VAL A 200 8.55 -9.41 -0.92
C VAL A 200 7.33 -10.22 -1.37
N SER A 201 7.25 -11.49 -0.97
CA SER A 201 6.09 -12.33 -1.27
C SER A 201 4.80 -11.64 -0.83
N LEU A 202 3.80 -11.58 -1.72
CA LEU A 202 2.51 -10.96 -1.40
C LEU A 202 1.85 -11.63 -0.19
N SER A 203 1.96 -12.96 -0.10
CA SER A 203 1.46 -13.73 1.04
C SER A 203 2.16 -13.37 2.36
N GLU A 204 3.47 -13.12 2.31
CA GLU A 204 4.25 -12.72 3.48
C GLU A 204 3.88 -11.30 3.94
N ILE A 205 3.70 -10.37 3.00
CA ILE A 205 3.26 -9.01 3.32
C ILE A 205 1.93 -9.02 4.07
N ILE A 206 0.97 -9.81 3.60
CA ILE A 206 -0.35 -9.94 4.22
C ILE A 206 -0.28 -10.64 5.58
N ASN A 207 0.43 -11.75 5.68
CA ASN A 207 0.38 -12.62 6.86
C ASN A 207 1.35 -12.22 7.98
N LYS A 208 2.50 -11.62 7.65
CA LYS A 208 3.60 -11.40 8.62
C LYS A 208 3.81 -9.95 9.05
N SER A 209 2.89 -9.08 8.69
CA SER A 209 2.94 -7.66 9.06
C SER A 209 4.20 -6.91 8.56
N VAL A 210 4.72 -7.26 7.37
CA VAL A 210 5.89 -6.61 6.75
C VAL A 210 5.68 -5.09 6.68
N ARG A 211 6.69 -4.30 7.04
CA ARG A 211 6.57 -2.83 7.04
C ARG A 211 6.71 -2.29 5.61
N LEU A 212 6.00 -1.20 5.29
CA LEU A 212 6.03 -0.61 3.94
C LEU A 212 7.46 -0.32 3.45
N LYS A 213 8.33 0.17 4.33
CA LYS A 213 9.73 0.49 4.01
C LYS A 213 10.58 -0.72 3.60
N GLU A 214 10.17 -1.93 3.97
CA GLU A 214 10.92 -3.16 3.70
C GLU A 214 10.70 -3.67 2.27
N PHE A 215 9.69 -3.16 1.58
CA PHE A 215 9.40 -3.50 0.19
C PHE A 215 9.19 -2.25 -0.68
N CYS A 216 9.83 -1.13 -0.33
CA CYS A 216 9.73 0.13 -1.06
C CYS A 216 11.05 0.45 -1.76
N LEU A 217 10.99 0.63 -3.09
CA LEU A 217 12.16 0.86 -3.94
C LEU A 217 12.90 2.15 -3.54
N ASN A 218 12.15 3.21 -3.29
CA ASN A 218 12.67 4.50 -2.85
C ASN A 218 11.80 5.01 -1.70
N PRO A 219 12.07 4.59 -0.44
CA PRO A 219 11.23 4.98 0.67
C PRO A 219 11.31 6.49 0.87
N PRO A 220 10.19 7.22 0.80
CA PRO A 220 10.16 8.64 1.13
C PRO A 220 10.61 8.83 2.58
N SER A 221 11.17 9.99 2.89
CA SER A 221 11.78 10.28 4.20
C SER A 221 10.87 9.98 5.40
N PHE A 222 9.55 10.09 5.21
CA PHE A 222 8.57 9.80 6.25
C PHE A 222 8.43 8.30 6.58
N LEU A 223 8.91 7.38 5.72
CA LEU A 223 8.93 5.94 5.97
C LEU A 223 10.20 5.47 6.70
N ILE A 224 11.25 6.29 6.75
CA ILE A 224 12.56 5.91 7.30
C ILE A 224 12.52 5.85 8.84
#